data_AF-A0AAW2SP77-F1
#
_entry.id   AF-A0AAW2SP77-F1
#
_cell.length_a   1.000
_cell.length_b   1.000
_cell.length_c   1.000
_cell.angle_alpha   90.00
_cell.angle_beta   90.00
_cell.angle_gamma   90.00
#
_symmetry.space_group_name_H-M   'P 1'
#
loop_
_entity.id
_entity.type
_entity.pdbx_description
1 polymer ?
#
loop_
_entity_poly.entity_id
_entity_poly.type
_entity_poly.pdbx_seq_one_letter_code
_entity_poly.pdbx_strand_id
1 'polypeptide(L)'
;MGISSSAEIRRADITRTHFPPDFVFGVATSAYQDDIKMMKSMGFDAYRFSISWSRILPRGRVSLGVNKQGIDYYNDLINTVIANDMKPFVTLFHFDLPQFATRVRWLLKQRRGEFGDRVKYWMTLNEPWSYAYNGYVTYEFPPGLAPLNSLPAAIVHPPPPVASQYNLYAAPPAAALYNLYSTPPMNSTMSPAPAAPPQTSHKMLKFIPYRSRPHHQIEQHHLLLDHIEQHGHHLLNAAPSDSIINNQRTNNSSTSVYKLYSEPDPPRDATSNQIYYSGSIRKRDRAKDAYTVGRNLLLAHAQAVHSYRTKFQERQKGKIGIALNMFWCEPHMKDNADDKEAAIRAMDFTLGWFLEPVLTGQYPKSMRDYVPSGNLAAFSDGEAKMLKGSIDFLGLNYYTAFYAANNPNPSHKQGYKEDQRLDLSYTDPLEKLIGPQAGSEWLHVYPEGFYNMLIKYVNHKYKDKIPAIYITENGVDEKNDKTLTAKEACADSMREDYHKRHLEYLLKAMKDKQVPANVKGYFVWSWCDNFEWAAGYTVRFGLIYVDYENHQKRYPKDSAIWFAKFLGSKKLLRAN
;
A
#
# COMPACT_ATOMS: atom_id res chain seq x y z
N MET A 1 -26.04 37.97 39.27
CA MET A 1 -25.34 36.71 39.62
C MET A 1 -25.75 35.70 38.56
N GLY A 2 -24.96 35.53 37.50
CA GLY A 2 -24.04 34.39 37.30
C GLY A 2 -24.86 33.21 36.76
N ILE A 3 -24.67 32.69 35.54
CA ILE A 3 -23.42 32.26 34.90
C ILE A 3 -23.59 32.42 33.39
N SER A 4 -22.71 33.20 32.77
CA SER A 4 -22.46 33.19 31.32
C SER A 4 -20.98 32.82 31.13
N SER A 5 -20.75 31.90 30.18
CA SER A 5 -19.51 31.60 29.45
C SER A 5 -19.06 30.14 29.54
N SER A 6 -19.81 29.23 28.92
CA SER A 6 -19.17 28.17 28.14
C SER A 6 -18.74 28.82 26.82
N ALA A 7 -17.48 29.25 26.73
CA ALA A 7 -16.92 29.69 25.48
C ALA A 7 -16.91 28.47 24.53
N GLU A 8 -17.91 28.39 23.66
CA GLU A 8 -17.78 27.72 22.37
C GLU A 8 -16.50 28.26 21.75
N ILE A 9 -15.53 27.37 21.54
CA ILE A 9 -14.39 27.66 20.68
C ILE A 9 -15.02 28.03 19.33
N ARG A 10 -15.11 29.34 19.02
CA ARG A 10 -15.21 29.80 17.63
C ARG A 10 -14.14 28.99 16.90
N ARG A 11 -14.51 28.14 15.93
CA ARG A 11 -13.59 27.27 15.18
C ARG A 11 -12.40 28.11 14.73
N ALA A 12 -11.33 28.10 15.52
CA ALA A 12 -10.12 28.81 15.21
C ALA A 12 -9.45 27.97 14.14
N ASP A 13 -9.21 28.54 12.96
CA ASP A 13 -8.57 27.83 11.86
C ASP A 13 -7.26 27.22 12.37
N ILE A 14 -7.22 25.89 12.48
CA ILE A 14 -6.00 25.17 12.85
C ILE A 14 -4.93 25.47 11.80
N THR A 15 -3.70 25.60 12.28
CA THR A 15 -2.52 25.88 11.42
C THR A 15 -1.36 24.97 11.83
N ARG A 16 -0.32 24.90 10.99
CA ARG A 16 0.90 24.14 11.27
C ARG A 16 1.52 24.42 12.65
N THR A 17 1.38 25.65 13.19
CA THR A 17 1.96 26.06 14.49
C THR A 17 1.25 25.45 15.69
N HIS A 18 0.04 24.91 15.53
CA HIS A 18 -0.65 24.19 16.58
C HIS A 18 -0.05 22.80 16.86
N PHE A 19 0.74 22.28 15.91
CA PHE A 19 1.44 21.00 16.01
C PHE A 19 2.90 21.24 16.43
N PRO A 20 3.52 20.29 17.15
CA PRO A 20 4.93 20.39 17.52
C PRO A 20 5.85 20.68 16.32
N PRO A 21 6.98 21.39 16.50
CA PRO A 21 7.90 21.69 15.41
C PRO A 21 8.44 20.42 14.72
N ASP A 22 8.64 19.34 15.46
CA ASP A 22 9.12 18.04 14.96
C ASP A 22 8.02 17.16 14.33
N PHE A 23 6.75 17.59 14.38
CA PHE A 23 5.64 16.86 13.77
C PHE A 23 5.77 16.84 12.24
N VAL A 24 5.64 15.66 11.65
CA VAL A 24 5.85 15.45 10.22
C VAL A 24 4.52 15.54 9.47
N PHE A 25 4.38 16.48 8.54
CA PHE A 25 3.30 16.43 7.55
C PHE A 25 3.82 15.81 6.25
N GLY A 26 3.14 14.80 5.76
CA GLY A 26 3.52 14.11 4.53
C GLY A 26 2.35 13.77 3.63
N VAL A 27 2.69 13.16 2.50
CA VAL A 27 1.73 12.59 1.54
C VAL A 27 2.16 11.18 1.16
N ALA A 28 1.21 10.34 0.75
CA ALA A 28 1.47 8.96 0.36
C ALA A 28 0.95 8.64 -1.05
N THR A 29 1.79 8.09 -1.94
CA THR A 29 1.47 7.59 -3.31
C THR A 29 2.70 6.91 -3.97
N SER A 30 2.61 6.60 -5.28
CA SER A 30 3.70 6.70 -6.27
C SER A 30 3.73 8.09 -6.94
N ALA A 31 4.91 8.72 -7.09
CA ALA A 31 5.07 10.08 -7.62
C ALA A 31 6.27 10.20 -8.59
N TYR A 32 6.23 11.19 -9.48
CA TYR A 32 7.35 11.54 -10.37
C TYR A 32 8.21 12.69 -9.79
N GLN A 33 9.35 13.00 -10.41
CA GLN A 33 10.30 13.99 -9.88
C GLN A 33 9.67 15.39 -9.70
N ASP A 34 8.80 15.81 -10.63
CA ASP A 34 8.13 17.11 -10.55
C ASP A 34 7.03 17.15 -9.49
N ASP A 35 6.38 16.01 -9.22
CA ASP A 35 5.45 15.87 -8.11
C ASP A 35 6.17 16.15 -6.78
N ILE A 36 7.39 15.62 -6.59
CA ILE A 36 8.18 15.81 -5.35
C ILE A 36 8.55 17.28 -5.13
N LYS A 37 8.97 17.99 -6.18
CA LYS A 37 9.21 19.44 -6.11
C LYS A 37 7.95 20.19 -5.69
N MET A 38 6.80 19.80 -6.25
CA MET A 38 5.52 20.41 -5.92
C MET A 38 5.12 20.11 -4.46
N MET A 39 5.25 18.86 -4.00
CA MET A 39 5.03 18.47 -2.59
C MET A 39 5.85 19.36 -1.64
N LYS A 40 7.15 19.51 -1.92
CA LYS A 40 8.03 20.35 -1.11
C LYS A 40 7.60 21.81 -1.16
N SER A 41 7.26 22.32 -2.34
CA SER A 41 6.80 23.71 -2.50
C SER A 41 5.51 24.00 -1.73
N MET A 42 4.68 22.99 -1.48
CA MET A 42 3.47 23.07 -0.66
C MET A 42 3.75 23.01 0.85
N GLY A 43 4.98 22.66 1.25
CA GLY A 43 5.39 22.62 2.65
C GLY A 43 5.35 21.24 3.29
N PHE A 44 5.17 20.16 2.51
CA PHE A 44 5.26 18.80 3.06
C PHE A 44 6.70 18.44 3.46
N ASP A 45 6.85 17.75 4.58
CA ASP A 45 8.12 17.32 5.18
C ASP A 45 8.56 15.92 4.72
N ALA A 46 7.61 15.09 4.32
CA ALA A 46 7.86 13.67 4.06
C ALA A 46 7.02 13.13 2.91
N TYR A 47 7.56 12.11 2.26
CA TYR A 47 6.88 11.37 1.22
C TYR A 47 6.91 9.87 1.54
N ARG A 48 5.72 9.27 1.60
CA ARG A 48 5.54 7.84 1.83
C ARG A 48 5.25 7.12 0.51
N PHE A 49 6.03 6.09 0.21
CA PHE A 49 5.86 5.28 -1.00
C PHE A 49 6.21 3.81 -0.75
N SER A 50 5.77 2.92 -1.63
CA SER A 50 6.11 1.50 -1.58
C SER A 50 7.17 1.11 -2.61
N ILE A 51 8.00 0.13 -2.24
CA ILE A 51 8.87 -0.56 -3.20
C ILE A 51 8.10 -1.74 -3.78
N SER A 52 8.01 -1.79 -5.11
CA SER A 52 7.37 -2.89 -5.82
C SER A 52 8.26 -4.12 -5.77
N TRP A 53 7.81 -5.19 -5.11
CA TRP A 53 8.56 -6.42 -4.99
C TRP A 53 8.86 -7.00 -6.37
N SER A 54 7.85 -7.15 -7.23
CA SER A 54 8.02 -7.70 -8.57
C SER A 54 8.94 -6.86 -9.47
N ARG A 55 9.03 -5.54 -9.25
CA ARG A 55 9.98 -4.68 -9.98
C ARG A 55 11.43 -5.01 -9.64
N ILE A 56 11.73 -5.36 -8.39
CA ILE A 56 13.10 -5.68 -7.94
C ILE A 56 13.41 -7.19 -8.05
N LEU A 57 12.40 -8.05 -7.87
CA LEU A 57 12.45 -9.51 -8.06
C LEU A 57 11.31 -9.93 -8.98
N PRO A 58 11.51 -9.87 -10.30
CA PRO A 58 10.48 -10.29 -11.26
C PRO A 58 10.00 -11.73 -11.02
N ARG A 59 10.89 -12.60 -10.54
CA ARG A 59 10.61 -14.00 -10.21
C ARG A 59 10.48 -14.26 -8.70
N GLY A 60 10.28 -13.22 -7.90
CA GLY A 60 10.02 -13.29 -6.45
C GLY A 60 11.20 -13.67 -5.55
N ARG A 61 12.28 -14.27 -6.07
CA ARG A 61 13.44 -14.74 -5.27
C ARG A 61 14.77 -14.22 -5.80
N VAL A 62 15.69 -13.87 -4.90
CA VAL A 62 17.04 -13.39 -5.25
C VAL A 62 17.82 -14.39 -6.10
N SER A 63 17.71 -15.68 -5.81
CA SER A 63 18.35 -16.75 -6.59
C SER A 63 17.88 -16.83 -8.04
N LEU A 64 16.75 -16.20 -8.37
CA LEU A 64 16.15 -16.20 -9.71
C LEU A 64 16.42 -14.89 -10.48
N GLY A 65 17.31 -14.05 -9.94
CA GLY A 65 17.76 -12.81 -10.56
C GLY A 65 17.22 -11.56 -9.87
N VAL A 66 18.03 -10.50 -9.90
CA VAL A 66 17.71 -9.17 -9.37
C VAL A 66 17.65 -8.18 -10.53
N ASN A 67 16.57 -7.41 -10.60
CA ASN A 67 16.44 -6.37 -11.62
C ASN A 67 17.14 -5.08 -11.18
N LYS A 68 18.32 -4.80 -11.74
CA LYS A 68 19.11 -3.60 -11.42
C LYS A 68 18.42 -2.30 -11.85
N GLN A 69 17.72 -2.28 -12.99
CA GLN A 69 16.97 -1.09 -13.40
C GLN A 69 15.85 -0.72 -12.40
N GLY A 70 15.25 -1.74 -11.78
CA GLY A 70 14.28 -1.53 -10.70
C GLY A 70 14.93 -0.87 -9.48
N ILE A 71 16.15 -1.26 -9.13
CA ILE A 71 16.92 -0.67 -8.04
C ILE A 71 17.31 0.78 -8.36
N ASP A 72 17.79 1.02 -9.58
CA ASP A 72 18.20 2.35 -10.04
C ASP A 72 17.03 3.34 -9.99
N TYR A 73 15.82 2.89 -10.37
CA TYR A 73 14.61 3.69 -10.23
C TYR A 73 14.35 4.15 -8.79
N TYR A 74 14.41 3.24 -7.80
CA TYR A 74 14.18 3.65 -6.41
C TYR A 74 15.34 4.45 -5.84
N ASN A 75 16.58 4.21 -6.29
CA ASN A 75 17.70 5.08 -5.95
C ASN A 75 17.47 6.51 -6.41
N ASP A 76 17.05 6.70 -7.67
CA ASP A 76 16.72 8.01 -8.23
C ASP A 76 15.57 8.68 -7.47
N LEU A 77 14.52 7.92 -7.15
CA LEU A 77 13.38 8.41 -6.38
C LEU A 77 13.82 8.87 -4.97
N ILE A 78 14.53 8.02 -4.24
CA ILE A 78 15.04 8.32 -2.89
C ILE A 78 15.96 9.54 -2.92
N ASN A 79 16.87 9.60 -3.90
CA ASN A 79 17.77 10.74 -4.07
C ASN A 79 16.99 12.02 -4.36
N THR A 80 15.96 11.96 -5.21
CA THR A 80 15.12 13.12 -5.54
C THR A 80 14.36 13.62 -4.31
N VAL A 81 13.79 12.73 -3.49
CA VAL A 81 13.11 13.08 -2.23
C VAL A 81 14.06 13.79 -1.29
N ILE A 82 15.26 13.24 -1.08
CA ILE A 82 16.26 13.81 -0.16
C ILE A 82 16.81 15.14 -0.70
N ALA A 83 17.06 15.24 -2.01
CA ALA A 83 17.55 16.46 -2.65
C ALA A 83 16.54 17.63 -2.59
N ASN A 84 15.26 17.35 -2.29
CA ASN A 84 14.22 18.36 -2.05
C ASN A 84 13.92 18.54 -0.55
N ASP A 85 14.84 18.15 0.35
CA ASP A 85 14.68 18.25 1.80
C ASP A 85 13.39 17.62 2.32
N MET A 86 13.02 16.46 1.75
CA MET A 86 11.91 15.64 2.21
C MET A 86 12.41 14.31 2.78
N LYS A 87 11.66 13.75 3.72
CA LYS A 87 11.98 12.47 4.38
C LYS A 87 11.30 11.31 3.66
N PRO A 88 12.03 10.29 3.15
CA PRO A 88 11.41 9.10 2.57
C PRO A 88 10.91 8.14 3.68
N PHE A 89 9.62 7.83 3.64
CA PHE A 89 8.98 6.78 4.44
C PHE A 89 8.65 5.60 3.52
N VAL A 90 9.31 4.46 3.70
CA VAL A 90 9.25 3.38 2.71
C VAL A 90 8.49 2.17 3.22
N THR A 91 7.47 1.77 2.47
CA THR A 91 6.71 0.52 2.67
C THR A 91 7.29 -0.60 1.82
N LEU A 92 7.57 -1.76 2.43
CA LEU A 92 8.19 -2.90 1.74
C LEU A 92 7.19 -3.83 1.03
N PHE A 93 5.93 -3.86 1.47
CA PHE A 93 4.88 -4.67 0.87
C PHE A 93 3.55 -3.92 0.92
N HIS A 94 2.94 -3.74 -0.24
CA HIS A 94 1.65 -3.08 -0.41
C HIS A 94 0.81 -3.85 -1.45
N PHE A 95 0.43 -5.08 -1.06
CA PHE A 95 -0.42 -6.01 -1.83
C PHE A 95 0.16 -6.45 -3.18
N ASP A 96 1.46 -6.28 -3.38
CA ASP A 96 2.15 -6.43 -4.65
C ASP A 96 2.97 -7.73 -4.71
N LEU A 97 2.38 -8.82 -4.20
CA LEU A 97 3.03 -10.14 -4.15
C LEU A 97 3.37 -10.58 -5.59
N PRO A 98 4.64 -10.94 -5.89
CA PRO A 98 4.97 -11.45 -7.22
C PRO A 98 4.16 -12.71 -7.53
N GLN A 99 3.59 -12.82 -8.73
CA GLN A 99 2.73 -13.94 -9.13
C GLN A 99 3.41 -15.33 -8.98
N PHE A 100 4.74 -15.37 -9.11
CA PHE A 100 5.56 -16.58 -8.96
C PHE A 100 5.99 -16.86 -7.50
N ALA A 101 5.67 -15.97 -6.57
CA ALA A 101 5.96 -16.14 -5.15
C ALA A 101 4.80 -16.87 -4.47
N THR A 102 5.02 -18.13 -4.11
CA THR A 102 4.02 -18.94 -3.41
C THR A 102 3.99 -18.72 -1.90
N ARG A 103 4.94 -17.96 -1.32
CA ARG A 103 5.08 -17.74 0.13
C ARG A 103 5.69 -16.38 0.48
N VAL A 104 5.06 -15.64 1.40
CA VAL A 104 5.49 -14.31 1.89
C VAL A 104 6.76 -14.36 2.76
N ARG A 105 7.17 -15.55 3.24
CA ARG A 105 8.18 -15.73 4.31
C ARG A 105 9.63 -15.37 3.93
N TRP A 106 9.95 -15.15 2.66
CA TRP A 106 11.34 -14.97 2.18
C TRP A 106 11.78 -13.51 1.96
N LEU A 107 10.89 -12.54 2.22
CA LEU A 107 10.96 -11.16 1.73
C LEU A 107 12.22 -10.36 2.16
N LEU A 108 13.00 -10.80 3.16
CA LEU A 108 13.81 -9.86 3.95
C LEU A 108 15.27 -10.26 4.20
N LYS A 109 15.80 -11.25 3.48
CA LYS A 109 17.17 -11.74 3.74
C LYS A 109 18.28 -10.86 3.17
N GLN A 110 18.03 -9.93 2.22
CA GLN A 110 19.13 -9.23 1.51
C GLN A 110 18.86 -7.80 0.98
N ARG A 111 17.88 -7.02 1.49
CA ARG A 111 17.46 -5.78 0.76
C ARG A 111 17.29 -4.49 1.54
N ARG A 112 18.06 -4.35 2.62
CA ARG A 112 18.23 -3.06 3.30
C ARG A 112 19.60 -2.44 3.09
N GLY A 113 20.54 -3.19 2.48
CA GLY A 113 21.86 -2.69 2.15
C GLY A 113 21.83 -1.58 1.10
N GLU A 114 20.96 -1.68 0.09
CA GLU A 114 20.99 -0.79 -1.08
C GLU A 114 20.40 0.61 -0.83
N PHE A 115 19.45 0.73 0.10
CA PHE A 115 18.70 1.98 0.34
C PHE A 115 18.80 2.51 1.78
N GLY A 116 19.18 1.67 2.74
CA GLY A 116 19.09 2.01 4.16
C GLY A 116 20.19 2.97 4.68
N ASP A 117 21.20 3.24 3.86
CA ASP A 117 22.12 4.36 4.05
C ASP A 117 21.37 5.71 4.07
N ARG A 118 20.31 5.84 3.26
CA ARG A 118 19.49 7.05 3.08
C ARG A 118 18.10 6.97 3.73
N VAL A 119 17.43 5.82 3.65
CA VAL A 119 16.07 5.63 4.19
C VAL A 119 16.11 5.28 5.69
N LYS A 120 15.46 6.10 6.51
CA LYS A 120 15.43 5.96 7.98
C LYS A 120 14.10 5.50 8.56
N TYR A 121 13.03 5.45 7.76
CA TYR A 121 11.71 5.01 8.22
C TYR A 121 11.19 3.90 7.31
N TRP A 122 11.10 2.69 7.87
CA TRP A 122 10.68 1.49 7.16
C TRP A 122 9.35 0.96 7.70
N MET A 123 8.36 0.74 6.85
CA MET A 123 7.18 -0.06 7.16
C MET A 123 7.30 -1.40 6.43
N THR A 124 7.12 -2.48 7.18
CA THR A 124 7.17 -3.84 6.64
C THR A 124 5.97 -4.15 5.75
N LEU A 125 4.78 -3.88 6.26
CA LEU A 125 3.49 -4.15 5.62
C LEU A 125 2.64 -2.88 5.68
N ASN A 126 1.83 -2.67 4.65
CA ASN A 126 0.66 -1.80 4.71
C ASN A 126 -0.60 -2.66 4.80
N GLU A 127 -1.54 -2.27 5.66
CA GLU A 127 -2.90 -2.79 5.72
C GLU A 127 -3.04 -4.33 5.62
N PRO A 128 -2.32 -5.10 6.46
CA PRO A 128 -2.36 -6.54 6.37
C PRO A 128 -3.76 -7.13 6.63
N TRP A 129 -4.63 -6.40 7.34
CA TRP A 129 -6.04 -6.75 7.49
C TRP A 129 -6.77 -6.68 6.16
N SER A 130 -6.71 -5.56 5.44
CA SER A 130 -7.36 -5.39 4.14
C SER A 130 -6.87 -6.47 3.16
N TYR A 131 -5.56 -6.78 3.17
CA TYR A 131 -5.02 -7.86 2.34
C TYR A 131 -5.64 -9.23 2.66
N ALA A 132 -5.69 -9.60 3.94
CA ALA A 132 -6.19 -10.90 4.36
C ALA A 132 -7.72 -11.01 4.15
N TYR A 133 -8.45 -9.98 4.55
CA TYR A 133 -9.91 -9.94 4.48
C TYR A 133 -10.40 -9.80 3.03
N ASN A 134 -9.97 -8.77 2.29
CA ASN A 134 -10.45 -8.56 0.92
C ASN A 134 -9.91 -9.60 -0.06
N GLY A 135 -8.72 -10.14 0.19
CA GLY A 135 -8.10 -11.15 -0.67
C GLY A 135 -8.66 -12.57 -0.50
N TYR A 136 -9.10 -12.93 0.71
CA TYR A 136 -9.43 -14.32 1.06
C TYR A 136 -10.84 -14.52 1.64
N VAL A 137 -11.49 -13.46 2.12
CA VAL A 137 -12.88 -13.51 2.63
C VAL A 137 -13.88 -12.98 1.60
N THR A 138 -13.70 -11.73 1.13
CA THR A 138 -14.61 -11.09 0.16
C THR A 138 -14.25 -11.40 -1.28
N TYR A 139 -12.97 -11.67 -1.57
CA TYR A 139 -12.39 -11.83 -2.91
C TYR A 139 -12.42 -10.60 -3.81
N GLU A 140 -12.67 -9.42 -3.23
CA GLU A 140 -12.65 -8.15 -3.97
C GLU A 140 -11.23 -7.78 -4.41
N PHE A 141 -10.21 -8.17 -3.64
CA PHE A 141 -8.81 -7.85 -3.93
C PHE A 141 -8.04 -9.09 -4.39
N PRO A 142 -6.95 -8.93 -5.18
CA PRO A 142 -6.06 -10.03 -5.51
C PRO A 142 -5.56 -10.77 -4.25
N PRO A 143 -5.54 -12.11 -4.25
CA PRO A 143 -5.67 -12.98 -5.43
C PRO A 143 -7.12 -13.32 -5.84
N GLY A 144 -8.15 -12.86 -5.13
CA GLY A 144 -9.55 -12.97 -5.55
C GLY A 144 -10.04 -14.39 -5.84
N LEU A 145 -9.49 -15.39 -5.13
CA LEU A 145 -9.67 -16.81 -5.45
C LEU A 145 -11.04 -17.32 -4.98
N ALA A 146 -12.11 -16.91 -5.66
CA ALA A 146 -13.43 -17.47 -5.46
C ALA A 146 -13.45 -18.98 -5.78
N PRO A 147 -14.24 -19.79 -5.05
CA PRO A 147 -14.52 -21.16 -5.47
C PRO A 147 -15.13 -21.15 -6.88
N LEU A 148 -14.68 -22.04 -7.77
CA LEU A 148 -15.18 -22.18 -9.16
C LEU A 148 -16.72 -22.31 -9.26
N ASN A 149 -17.40 -22.68 -8.18
CA ASN A 149 -18.84 -22.89 -8.14
C ASN A 149 -19.66 -21.65 -7.74
N SER A 150 -19.05 -20.46 -7.60
CA SER A 150 -19.74 -19.22 -7.19
C SER A 150 -19.60 -18.05 -8.17
N LEU A 151 -19.32 -18.31 -9.45
CA LEU A 151 -19.48 -17.27 -10.47
C LEU A 151 -20.98 -17.12 -10.79
N PRO A 152 -21.64 -16.00 -10.46
CA PRO A 152 -22.87 -15.65 -11.17
C PRO A 152 -22.57 -15.52 -12.66
N ALA A 153 -23.55 -15.86 -13.50
CA ALA A 153 -23.45 -15.75 -14.95
C ALA A 153 -22.83 -14.40 -15.35
N ALA A 154 -21.84 -14.46 -16.25
CA ALA A 154 -20.99 -13.35 -16.66
C ALA A 154 -21.75 -12.02 -16.80
N ILE A 155 -21.30 -10.98 -16.10
CA ILE A 155 -21.52 -9.61 -16.56
C ILE A 155 -20.65 -9.45 -17.80
N VAL A 156 -21.26 -9.67 -18.96
CA VAL A 156 -20.65 -9.40 -20.26
C VAL A 156 -20.61 -7.89 -20.43
N HIS A 157 -19.49 -7.25 -20.07
CA HIS A 157 -19.18 -5.94 -20.61
C HIS A 157 -18.65 -6.12 -22.04
N PRO A 158 -19.17 -5.38 -23.04
CA PRO A 158 -18.59 -5.41 -24.37
C PRO A 158 -17.15 -4.89 -24.29
N PRO A 159 -16.21 -5.46 -25.07
CA PRO A 159 -14.85 -4.97 -25.12
C PRO A 159 -14.85 -3.51 -25.61
N PRO A 160 -13.95 -2.64 -25.09
CA PRO A 160 -13.81 -1.30 -25.62
C PRO A 160 -13.43 -1.35 -27.11
N PRO A 161 -13.91 -0.41 -27.94
CA PRO A 161 -13.59 -0.39 -29.36
C PRO A 161 -12.08 -0.29 -29.56
N VAL A 162 -11.54 -1.23 -30.34
CA VAL A 162 -10.14 -1.27 -30.74
C VAL A 162 -9.89 -0.09 -31.68
N ALA A 163 -9.23 0.96 -31.20
CA ALA A 163 -8.64 1.96 -32.07
C ALA A 163 -7.41 1.33 -32.75
N SER A 164 -7.63 0.69 -33.89
CA SER A 164 -6.58 0.22 -34.78
C SER A 164 -5.98 1.38 -35.56
N GLN A 165 -4.67 1.26 -35.81
CA GLN A 165 -3.84 1.94 -36.81
C GLN A 165 -3.02 3.14 -36.34
N TYR A 166 -1.74 2.88 -36.04
CA TYR A 166 -0.62 3.64 -36.61
C TYR A 166 0.52 2.67 -36.93
N ASN A 167 0.59 2.25 -38.20
CA ASN A 167 1.81 1.79 -38.85
C ASN A 167 2.62 3.03 -39.22
N LEU A 168 3.79 3.22 -38.59
CA LEU A 168 4.82 4.13 -39.08
C LEU A 168 6.18 3.47 -38.87
N TYR A 169 7.03 3.57 -39.89
CA TYR A 169 8.42 3.09 -40.03
C TYR A 169 8.62 1.70 -40.64
N ALA A 170 8.36 1.57 -41.95
CA ALA A 170 9.13 0.70 -42.82
C ALA A 170 10.15 1.55 -43.60
N ALA A 171 11.45 1.23 -43.47
CA ALA A 171 12.50 1.78 -44.32
C ALA A 171 12.46 1.10 -45.71
N PRO A 172 12.88 1.79 -46.79
CA PRO A 172 12.69 1.29 -48.16
C PRO A 172 13.84 0.36 -48.60
N PRO A 173 13.56 -0.68 -49.41
CA PRO A 173 14.56 -1.26 -50.30
C PRO A 173 14.54 -0.57 -51.66
N ALA A 174 15.74 -0.33 -52.19
CA ALA A 174 15.99 0.16 -53.53
C ALA A 174 15.61 -0.88 -54.61
N ALA A 175 14.99 -0.43 -55.71
CA ALA A 175 15.38 -0.67 -57.11
C ALA A 175 14.18 -0.59 -58.08
N ALA A 176 14.52 -0.11 -59.29
CA ALA A 176 13.85 -0.31 -60.59
C ALA A 176 12.69 0.64 -61.00
N LEU A 177 13.08 1.69 -61.74
CA LEU A 177 12.65 2.02 -63.11
C LEU A 177 11.17 1.77 -63.51
N TYR A 178 10.42 2.82 -63.84
CA TYR A 178 10.11 3.20 -65.23
C TYR A 178 9.30 4.51 -65.31
N ASN A 179 9.72 5.35 -66.25
CA ASN A 179 9.12 6.57 -66.79
C ASN A 179 7.59 6.53 -67.03
N LEU A 180 6.88 7.67 -66.89
CA LEU A 180 6.41 8.50 -68.03
C LEU A 180 5.44 9.65 -67.63
N TYR A 181 5.66 10.80 -68.27
CA TYR A 181 4.80 11.98 -68.52
C TYR A 181 4.75 13.20 -67.55
N SER A 182 5.58 14.19 -67.91
CA SER A 182 5.21 15.58 -68.32
C SER A 182 4.75 16.66 -67.30
N THR A 183 5.72 17.49 -66.85
CA THR A 183 5.88 18.99 -66.97
C THR A 183 4.67 19.96 -67.08
N PRO A 184 4.78 21.28 -66.74
CA PRO A 184 5.70 22.01 -65.83
C PRO A 184 4.99 23.21 -65.07
N PRO A 185 5.62 24.37 -64.70
CA PRO A 185 5.87 24.74 -63.29
C PRO A 185 5.36 26.15 -62.87
N MET A 186 5.47 26.51 -61.59
CA MET A 186 5.69 27.91 -61.22
C MET A 186 6.62 28.06 -60.01
N ASN A 187 7.61 28.94 -60.22
CA ASN A 187 8.63 29.40 -59.29
C ASN A 187 8.04 30.27 -58.17
N SER A 188 8.61 30.16 -56.97
CA SER A 188 9.11 31.35 -56.26
C SER A 188 10.17 30.99 -55.23
N THR A 189 11.32 31.61 -55.39
CA THR A 189 12.49 31.66 -54.52
C THR A 189 12.26 32.64 -53.37
N MET A 190 12.68 32.34 -52.13
CA MET A 190 13.37 33.29 -51.22
C MET A 190 13.96 32.60 -49.95
N SER A 191 15.30 32.64 -49.89
CA SER A 191 16.28 32.78 -48.78
C SER A 191 16.20 32.06 -47.41
N PRO A 192 17.37 31.71 -46.80
CA PRO A 192 17.48 30.81 -45.66
C PRO A 192 17.50 31.51 -44.29
N ALA A 193 16.87 30.88 -43.28
CA ALA A 193 16.90 31.28 -41.88
C ALA A 193 18.17 30.76 -41.15
N PRO A 194 18.67 31.47 -40.12
CA PRO A 194 19.95 31.18 -39.47
C PRO A 194 19.93 29.97 -38.52
N ALA A 195 21.12 29.40 -38.32
CA ALA A 195 21.38 28.15 -37.60
C ALA A 195 20.87 28.11 -36.14
N ALA A 196 20.27 26.98 -35.76
CA ALA A 196 19.85 26.67 -34.40
C ALA A 196 21.05 26.33 -33.49
N PRO A 197 21.06 26.75 -32.21
CA PRO A 197 22.09 26.34 -31.24
C PRO A 197 21.94 24.87 -30.81
N PRO A 198 23.02 24.23 -30.34
CA PRO A 198 23.08 22.78 -30.12
C PRO A 198 22.14 22.34 -29.00
N GLN A 199 21.27 21.37 -29.33
CA GLN A 199 20.43 20.68 -28.36
C GLN A 199 21.31 19.90 -27.37
N THR A 200 21.29 20.34 -26.10
CA THR A 200 21.74 19.51 -24.98
C THR A 200 20.81 18.30 -24.87
N SER A 201 21.34 17.10 -25.10
CA SER A 201 20.59 15.85 -24.98
C SER A 201 20.17 15.63 -23.51
N HIS A 202 18.94 16.01 -23.16
CA HIS A 202 18.30 15.49 -21.97
C HIS A 202 18.13 13.98 -22.18
N LYS A 203 18.88 13.17 -21.43
CA LYS A 203 18.58 11.74 -21.27
C LYS A 203 17.20 11.64 -20.64
N MET A 204 16.18 11.60 -21.49
CA MET A 204 14.82 11.21 -21.13
C MET A 204 14.92 9.75 -20.68
N LEU A 205 15.01 9.52 -19.36
CA LEU A 205 14.78 8.20 -18.80
C LEU A 205 13.36 7.83 -19.21
N LYS A 206 13.24 6.97 -20.23
CA LYS A 206 11.96 6.49 -20.74
C LYS A 206 11.22 5.91 -19.54
N PHE A 207 10.13 6.58 -19.19
CA PHE A 207 9.08 6.06 -18.34
C PHE A 207 8.80 4.62 -18.77
N ILE A 208 9.03 3.66 -17.87
CA ILE A 208 8.44 2.33 -18.00
C ILE A 208 7.10 2.43 -17.27
N PRO A 209 6.00 2.80 -17.96
CA PRO A 209 4.69 2.79 -17.34
C PRO A 209 4.44 1.41 -16.75
N TYR A 210 3.78 1.38 -15.59
CA TYR A 210 3.03 0.22 -15.18
C TYR A 210 1.91 0.01 -16.22
N ARG A 211 2.22 -0.76 -17.26
CA ARG A 211 1.23 -1.40 -18.12
C ARG A 211 1.09 -2.82 -17.61
N SER A 212 0.06 -3.08 -16.82
CA SER A 212 -0.59 -4.39 -16.90
C SER A 212 -1.24 -4.47 -18.29
N ARG A 213 -0.45 -4.84 -19.31
CA ARG A 213 -1.00 -5.29 -20.59
C ARG A 213 -1.07 -6.81 -20.56
N PRO A 214 -2.26 -7.42 -20.69
CA PRO A 214 -2.36 -8.83 -21.02
C PRO A 214 -1.86 -9.01 -22.46
N HIS A 215 -1.03 -10.03 -22.69
CA HIS A 215 -0.49 -10.44 -24.01
C HIS A 215 0.43 -9.43 -24.72
N HIS A 216 1.75 -9.53 -24.49
CA HIS A 216 2.82 -9.39 -25.50
C HIS A 216 4.21 -9.58 -24.85
N GLN A 217 4.61 -10.84 -24.64
CA GLN A 217 6.01 -11.26 -24.47
C GLN A 217 6.21 -12.66 -25.07
N ILE A 218 5.84 -12.84 -26.35
CA ILE A 218 6.28 -14.01 -27.12
C ILE A 218 7.24 -13.60 -28.24
N GLU A 219 7.23 -12.37 -28.76
CA GLU A 219 7.98 -12.05 -29.98
C GLU A 219 9.37 -11.40 -29.81
N GLN A 220 9.88 -11.20 -28.59
CA GLN A 220 11.29 -10.76 -28.40
C GLN A 220 12.21 -11.83 -27.80
N HIS A 221 11.72 -13.07 -27.64
CA HIS A 221 12.54 -14.20 -27.19
C HIS A 221 13.08 -15.09 -28.32
N HIS A 222 12.66 -14.91 -29.57
CA HIS A 222 13.14 -15.72 -30.68
C HIS A 222 14.51 -15.29 -31.25
N LEU A 223 14.98 -14.06 -31.00
CA LEU A 223 16.26 -13.58 -31.56
C LEU A 223 17.47 -13.68 -30.62
N LEU A 224 17.27 -14.05 -29.35
CA LEU A 224 18.37 -14.17 -28.37
C LEU A 224 18.75 -15.61 -28.03
N LEU A 225 17.94 -16.60 -28.42
CA LEU A 225 18.20 -18.02 -28.16
C LEU A 225 19.02 -18.68 -29.29
N ASP A 226 18.93 -18.18 -30.53
CA ASP A 226 19.69 -18.74 -31.67
C ASP A 226 21.19 -18.43 -31.65
N HIS A 227 21.66 -17.55 -30.76
CA HIS A 227 23.09 -17.18 -30.69
C HIS A 227 23.85 -17.75 -29.49
N ILE A 228 23.19 -18.50 -28.61
CA ILE A 228 23.83 -19.09 -27.42
C ILE A 228 23.98 -20.61 -27.53
N GLU A 229 23.30 -21.27 -28.48
CA GLU A 229 23.37 -22.73 -28.62
C GLU A 229 24.53 -23.29 -29.45
N GLN A 230 25.43 -22.46 -30.00
CA GLN A 230 26.49 -22.99 -30.88
C GLN A 230 27.90 -23.10 -30.31
N HIS A 231 28.26 -22.57 -29.14
CA HIS A 231 29.65 -22.69 -28.63
C HIS A 231 29.74 -23.33 -27.23
N GLY A 232 29.61 -24.66 -27.25
CA GLY A 232 30.40 -25.69 -26.56
C GLY A 232 31.13 -25.40 -25.24
N HIS A 233 30.75 -26.17 -24.22
CA HIS A 233 31.60 -26.94 -23.30
C HIS A 233 33.06 -26.49 -23.12
N HIS A 234 33.43 -26.08 -21.89
CA HIS A 234 34.56 -26.59 -21.09
C HIS A 234 34.72 -25.74 -19.79
N LEU A 235 35.17 -26.40 -18.71
CA LEU A 235 35.63 -25.86 -17.41
C LEU A 235 34.62 -25.86 -16.23
N LEU A 236 34.34 -27.06 -15.72
CA LEU A 236 34.14 -27.27 -14.28
C LEU A 236 35.17 -28.30 -13.82
N ASN A 237 36.17 -27.86 -13.06
CA ASN A 237 36.94 -28.68 -12.12
C ASN A 237 37.71 -27.75 -11.18
N ALA A 238 37.38 -27.81 -9.89
CA ALA A 238 38.33 -27.96 -8.78
C ALA A 238 37.62 -27.66 -7.44
N ALA A 239 37.26 -28.72 -6.72
CA ALA A 239 37.37 -28.76 -5.26
C ALA A 239 38.69 -29.51 -4.92
N PRO A 240 39.26 -29.31 -3.72
CA PRO A 240 39.32 -30.41 -2.73
C PRO A 240 39.01 -29.91 -1.30
N SER A 241 38.27 -30.62 -0.43
CA SER A 241 38.61 -31.83 0.37
C SER A 241 39.82 -31.58 1.30
N ASP A 242 39.88 -31.86 2.61
CA ASP A 242 39.21 -32.82 3.50
C ASP A 242 39.31 -32.38 4.98
N SER A 243 38.41 -32.86 5.84
CA SER A 243 38.81 -33.48 7.12
C SER A 243 37.70 -34.35 7.70
N ILE A 244 38.05 -35.63 7.88
CA ILE A 244 37.31 -36.68 8.59
C ILE A 244 37.70 -36.59 10.06
N ILE A 245 36.74 -36.48 10.99
CA ILE A 245 36.78 -37.15 12.30
C ILE A 245 35.36 -37.58 12.70
N ASN A 246 35.19 -38.89 12.83
CA ASN A 246 34.09 -39.57 13.51
C ASN A 246 33.91 -39.08 14.95
N ASN A 247 32.67 -38.86 15.40
CA ASN A 247 32.26 -39.50 16.65
C ASN A 247 30.77 -39.79 16.78
N GLN A 248 30.52 -40.80 17.59
CA GLN A 248 29.38 -41.70 17.62
C GLN A 248 28.04 -41.08 18.09
N ARG A 249 26.99 -41.83 17.75
CA ARG A 249 25.63 -41.80 18.29
C ARG A 249 25.57 -41.49 19.81
N THR A 250 24.83 -40.43 20.16
CA THR A 250 23.97 -40.43 21.35
C THR A 250 22.67 -39.69 21.02
N ASN A 251 21.55 -40.37 21.21
CA ASN A 251 20.20 -39.81 21.22
C ASN A 251 20.07 -38.77 22.34
N ASN A 252 19.74 -37.51 22.02
CA ASN A 252 18.67 -36.73 22.66
C ASN A 252 18.63 -35.26 22.20
N SER A 253 17.40 -34.80 21.97
CA SER A 253 16.93 -33.40 21.97
C SER A 253 17.84 -32.33 21.37
N SER A 254 17.66 -32.05 20.08
CA SER A 254 17.97 -30.75 19.49
C SER A 254 16.93 -30.45 18.41
N THR A 255 15.85 -29.79 18.80
CA THR A 255 14.86 -29.19 17.90
C THR A 255 15.51 -28.04 17.13
N SER A 256 16.24 -28.37 16.07
CA SER A 256 16.73 -27.37 15.14
C SER A 256 15.54 -26.75 14.41
N VAL A 257 15.40 -25.42 14.50
CA VAL A 257 14.38 -24.57 13.85
C VAL A 257 14.49 -24.60 12.30
N TYR A 258 15.34 -25.46 11.74
CA TYR A 258 15.76 -25.45 10.34
C TYR A 258 15.19 -26.58 9.47
N LYS A 259 14.35 -27.48 10.00
CA LYS A 259 13.92 -28.70 9.27
C LYS A 259 12.45 -28.75 8.82
N LEU A 260 11.78 -27.61 8.74
CA LEU A 260 10.56 -27.46 7.95
C LEU A 260 10.96 -26.74 6.64
N TYR A 261 10.37 -27.10 5.50
CA TYR A 261 10.55 -26.53 4.15
C TYR A 261 11.46 -27.30 3.18
N SER A 262 10.97 -28.44 2.69
CA SER A 262 11.29 -28.96 1.36
C SER A 262 10.05 -29.66 0.80
N GLU A 263 9.26 -28.96 -0.01
CA GLU A 263 8.44 -29.65 -1.01
C GLU A 263 9.06 -29.36 -2.38
N PRO A 264 9.19 -30.37 -3.26
CA PRO A 264 9.78 -30.21 -4.58
C PRO A 264 8.95 -29.27 -5.47
N ASP A 265 9.62 -28.63 -6.43
CA ASP A 265 8.96 -27.77 -7.42
C ASP A 265 7.83 -28.53 -8.15
N PRO A 266 6.72 -27.87 -8.52
CA PRO A 266 5.69 -28.51 -9.32
C PRO A 266 6.28 -28.96 -10.68
N PRO A 267 5.86 -30.12 -11.20
CA PRO A 267 6.41 -30.66 -12.44
C PRO A 267 6.20 -29.68 -13.61
N ARG A 268 7.23 -29.51 -14.43
CA ARG A 268 7.16 -28.74 -15.68
C ARG A 268 6.63 -29.65 -16.79
N ASP A 269 5.58 -29.23 -17.48
CA ASP A 269 5.22 -29.78 -18.78
C ASP A 269 6.19 -29.21 -19.82
N ALA A 270 6.85 -30.09 -20.58
CA ALA A 270 7.85 -29.72 -21.58
C ALA A 270 7.25 -29.10 -22.86
N THR A 271 5.92 -29.09 -23.00
CA THR A 271 5.24 -28.63 -24.23
C THR A 271 4.39 -27.38 -24.06
N SER A 272 4.11 -26.98 -22.82
CA SER A 272 3.39 -25.74 -22.53
C SER A 272 4.24 -24.87 -21.61
N ASN A 273 4.54 -23.63 -22.03
CA ASN A 273 5.11 -22.59 -21.15
C ASN A 273 4.10 -22.13 -20.06
N GLN A 274 3.09 -22.94 -19.75
CA GLN A 274 2.09 -22.70 -18.73
C GLN A 274 2.44 -23.50 -17.46
N ILE A 275 2.71 -22.78 -16.38
CA ILE A 275 2.71 -23.38 -15.04
C ILE A 275 1.25 -23.57 -14.65
N TYR A 276 0.73 -24.79 -14.81
CA TYR A 276 -0.53 -25.17 -14.19
C TYR A 276 -0.29 -25.33 -12.69
N TYR A 277 -0.80 -24.40 -11.89
CA TYR A 277 -1.13 -24.75 -10.52
C TYR A 277 -2.22 -25.81 -10.63
N SER A 278 -1.88 -27.07 -10.39
CA SER A 278 -2.88 -28.13 -10.24
C SER A 278 -3.82 -27.68 -9.13
N GLY A 279 -4.98 -27.15 -9.51
CA GLY A 279 -6.04 -26.77 -8.61
C GLY A 279 -6.55 -28.04 -7.97
N SER A 280 -5.88 -28.49 -6.90
CA SER A 280 -6.51 -29.45 -6.00
C SER A 280 -7.82 -28.79 -5.58
N ILE A 281 -8.93 -29.47 -5.83
CA ILE A 281 -10.28 -29.10 -5.36
C ILE A 281 -10.26 -29.22 -3.84
N ARG A 282 -9.55 -28.30 -3.16
CA ARG A 282 -9.67 -28.11 -1.73
C ARG A 282 -10.91 -27.25 -1.58
N LYS A 283 -11.91 -27.76 -0.85
CA LYS A 283 -12.98 -26.95 -0.29
C LYS A 283 -12.30 -25.89 0.58
N ARG A 284 -12.08 -24.69 0.04
CA ARG A 284 -11.35 -23.63 0.73
C ARG A 284 -12.24 -23.04 1.80
N ASP A 285 -11.75 -23.03 3.03
CA ASP A 285 -12.36 -22.31 4.13
C ASP A 285 -11.80 -20.88 4.11
N ARG A 286 -12.66 -19.93 3.74
CA ARG A 286 -12.31 -18.51 3.56
C ARG A 286 -11.71 -17.90 4.82
N ALA A 287 -12.31 -18.20 5.97
CA ALA A 287 -11.87 -17.68 7.25
C ALA A 287 -10.51 -18.27 7.62
N LYS A 288 -10.37 -19.60 7.50
CA LYS A 288 -9.11 -20.28 7.75
C LYS A 288 -7.97 -19.77 6.88
N ASP A 289 -8.24 -19.53 5.59
CA ASP A 289 -7.26 -18.98 4.65
C ASP A 289 -6.84 -17.56 5.09
N ALA A 290 -7.80 -16.69 5.43
CA ALA A 290 -7.52 -15.34 5.92
C ALA A 290 -6.68 -15.34 7.20
N TYR A 291 -7.02 -16.17 8.20
CA TYR A 291 -6.24 -16.30 9.43
C TYR A 291 -4.84 -16.86 9.18
N THR A 292 -4.71 -17.85 8.29
CA THR A 292 -3.41 -18.41 7.89
C THR A 292 -2.54 -17.35 7.21
N VAL A 293 -3.11 -16.53 6.32
CA VAL A 293 -2.41 -15.42 5.65
C VAL A 293 -2.00 -14.36 6.66
N GLY A 294 -2.90 -13.94 7.55
CA GLY A 294 -2.59 -12.98 8.62
C GLY A 294 -1.44 -13.45 9.51
N ARG A 295 -1.44 -14.73 9.91
CA ARG A 295 -0.32 -15.34 10.66
C ARG A 295 0.99 -15.29 9.89
N ASN A 296 0.98 -15.64 8.60
CA ASN A 296 2.17 -15.61 7.76
C ASN A 296 2.73 -14.19 7.57
N LEU A 297 1.86 -13.19 7.43
CA LEU A 297 2.24 -11.78 7.36
C LEU A 297 2.93 -11.32 8.66
N LEU A 298 2.35 -11.67 9.83
CA LEU A 298 2.96 -11.37 11.14
C LEU A 298 4.34 -12.00 11.29
N LEU A 299 4.52 -13.26 10.90
CA LEU A 299 5.83 -13.92 10.97
C LEU A 299 6.84 -13.35 9.97
N ALA A 300 6.40 -12.97 8.78
CA ALA A 300 7.24 -12.26 7.82
C ALA A 300 7.70 -10.91 8.37
N HIS A 301 6.78 -10.16 9.00
CA HIS A 301 7.09 -8.92 9.73
C HIS A 301 8.14 -9.15 10.82
N ALA A 302 7.93 -10.11 11.73
CA ALA A 302 8.85 -10.38 12.82
C ALA A 302 10.26 -10.75 12.32
N GLN A 303 10.34 -11.57 11.26
CA GLN A 303 11.61 -11.92 10.62
C GLN A 303 12.28 -10.71 9.95
N ALA A 304 11.50 -9.78 9.39
CA ALA A 304 11.97 -8.50 8.82
C ALA A 304 12.71 -7.67 9.86
N VAL A 305 12.04 -7.50 10.99
CA VAL A 305 12.46 -6.67 12.10
C VAL A 305 13.71 -7.26 12.70
N HIS A 306 13.70 -8.56 13.00
CA HIS A 306 14.87 -9.26 13.52
C HIS A 306 16.09 -9.11 12.58
N SER A 307 15.90 -9.32 11.27
CA SER A 307 16.96 -9.13 10.27
C SER A 307 17.48 -7.69 10.24
N TYR A 308 16.60 -6.70 10.35
CA TYR A 308 17.00 -5.30 10.36
C TYR A 308 17.82 -4.93 11.60
N ARG A 309 17.28 -5.25 12.78
CA ARG A 309 17.88 -4.90 14.07
C ARG A 309 19.28 -5.53 14.19
N THR A 310 19.43 -6.78 13.77
CA THR A 310 20.69 -7.53 13.91
C THR A 310 21.76 -7.18 12.87
N LYS A 311 21.39 -6.76 11.66
CA LYS A 311 22.35 -6.61 10.55
C LYS A 311 22.54 -5.19 10.05
N PHE A 312 21.59 -4.30 10.30
CA PHE A 312 21.53 -3.01 9.62
C PHE A 312 21.33 -1.83 10.56
N GLN A 313 20.49 -1.97 11.60
CA GLN A 313 20.05 -0.85 12.42
C GLN A 313 21.21 -0.14 13.12
N GLU A 314 22.20 -0.89 13.62
CA GLU A 314 23.36 -0.29 14.28
C GLU A 314 24.13 0.68 13.38
N ARG A 315 24.32 0.34 12.11
CA ARG A 315 25.03 1.18 11.13
C ARG A 315 24.13 2.24 10.50
N GLN A 316 22.89 1.87 10.18
CA GLN A 316 21.97 2.72 9.42
C GLN A 316 21.19 3.70 10.29
N LYS A 317 21.07 3.44 11.60
CA LYS A 317 20.37 4.28 12.59
C LYS A 317 18.92 4.62 12.21
N GLY A 318 18.24 3.73 11.48
CA GLY A 318 16.83 3.90 11.11
C GLY A 318 15.87 3.16 12.05
N LYS A 319 14.57 3.37 11.80
CA LYS A 319 13.46 2.77 12.53
C LYS A 319 12.65 1.86 11.62
N ILE A 320 12.08 0.80 12.18
CA ILE A 320 11.19 -0.13 11.47
C ILE A 320 9.86 -0.29 12.20
N GLY A 321 8.75 -0.25 11.45
CA GLY A 321 7.40 -0.41 11.95
C GLY A 321 6.50 -1.18 10.99
N ILE A 322 5.20 -0.99 11.18
CA ILE A 322 4.11 -1.56 10.39
C ILE A 322 3.00 -0.50 10.26
N ALA A 323 2.32 -0.46 9.12
CA ALA A 323 1.14 0.40 8.92
C ALA A 323 -0.12 -0.46 8.93
N LEU A 324 -1.06 -0.14 9.83
CA LEU A 324 -2.29 -0.91 10.07
C LEU A 324 -3.50 -0.06 9.76
N ASN A 325 -4.43 -0.61 8.97
CA ASN A 325 -5.72 0.02 8.74
C ASN A 325 -6.72 -0.31 9.82
N MET A 326 -7.68 0.59 9.96
CA MET A 326 -8.79 0.43 10.87
C MET A 326 -9.97 1.33 10.49
N PHE A 327 -11.10 1.01 11.09
CA PHE A 327 -12.23 1.92 11.28
C PHE A 327 -12.47 2.10 12.78
N TRP A 328 -13.26 3.10 13.16
CA TRP A 328 -13.78 3.21 14.53
C TRP A 328 -15.16 2.55 14.65
N CYS A 329 -15.51 2.01 15.81
CA CYS A 329 -16.85 1.50 16.08
C CYS A 329 -17.49 2.22 17.28
N GLU A 330 -18.68 2.76 17.07
CA GLU A 330 -19.60 3.14 18.15
C GLU A 330 -20.55 1.96 18.46
N PRO A 331 -20.99 1.79 19.72
CA PRO A 331 -22.07 0.84 20.02
C PRO A 331 -23.37 1.25 19.28
N HIS A 332 -24.05 0.29 18.66
CA HIS A 332 -25.30 0.54 17.91
C HIS A 332 -26.38 1.12 18.81
N MET A 333 -26.62 0.52 19.99
CA MET A 333 -27.32 1.18 21.08
C MET A 333 -26.33 1.73 22.11
N LYS A 334 -26.23 3.07 22.19
CA LYS A 334 -25.24 3.79 22.99
C LYS A 334 -25.08 3.29 24.42
N ASP A 335 -26.18 2.96 25.09
CA ASP A 335 -26.18 2.58 26.50
C ASP A 335 -26.17 1.07 26.75
N ASN A 336 -26.31 0.26 25.69
CA ASN A 336 -26.27 -1.19 25.77
C ASN A 336 -24.84 -1.70 26.05
N ALA A 337 -24.68 -2.54 27.07
CA ALA A 337 -23.38 -3.08 27.47
C ALA A 337 -22.80 -4.07 26.45
N ASP A 338 -23.65 -4.90 25.84
CA ASP A 338 -23.22 -5.89 24.86
C ASP A 338 -22.75 -5.23 23.56
N ASP A 339 -23.39 -4.14 23.14
CA ASP A 339 -22.99 -3.36 21.96
C ASP A 339 -21.66 -2.61 22.21
N LYS A 340 -21.39 -2.18 23.46
CA LYS A 340 -20.09 -1.61 23.83
C LYS A 340 -18.98 -2.66 23.70
N GLU A 341 -19.23 -3.87 24.19
CA GLU A 341 -18.30 -4.98 23.99
C GLU A 341 -18.17 -5.38 22.52
N ALA A 342 -19.26 -5.33 21.74
CA ALA A 342 -19.24 -5.58 20.30
C ALA A 342 -18.37 -4.55 19.56
N ALA A 343 -18.48 -3.27 19.90
CA ALA A 343 -17.63 -2.23 19.34
C ALA A 343 -16.14 -2.50 19.63
N ILE A 344 -15.79 -2.93 20.85
CA ILE A 344 -14.40 -3.31 21.19
C ILE A 344 -13.96 -4.56 20.42
N ARG A 345 -14.83 -5.58 20.28
CA ARG A 345 -14.53 -6.78 19.47
C ARG A 345 -14.29 -6.45 18.01
N ALA A 346 -15.06 -5.54 17.41
CA ALA A 346 -14.84 -5.10 16.04
C ALA A 346 -13.45 -4.46 15.87
N MET A 347 -13.01 -3.66 16.84
CA MET A 347 -11.66 -3.10 16.88
C MET A 347 -10.58 -4.20 17.05
N ASP A 348 -10.84 -5.22 17.87
CA ASP A 348 -9.92 -6.34 18.06
C ASP A 348 -9.74 -7.18 16.80
N PHE A 349 -10.82 -7.47 16.07
CA PHE A 349 -10.75 -8.24 14.83
C PHE A 349 -10.17 -7.42 13.66
N THR A 350 -10.11 -6.10 13.75
CA THR A 350 -9.46 -5.25 12.75
C THR A 350 -8.05 -4.83 13.17
N LEU A 351 -7.93 -3.79 13.99
CA LEU A 351 -6.66 -3.28 14.46
C LEU A 351 -5.93 -4.28 15.37
N GLY A 352 -6.63 -4.84 16.36
CA GLY A 352 -6.05 -5.73 17.37
C GLY A 352 -5.41 -6.98 16.78
N TRP A 353 -5.98 -7.51 15.69
CA TRP A 353 -5.52 -8.73 15.03
C TRP A 353 -4.04 -8.65 14.63
N PHE A 354 -3.57 -7.47 14.24
CA PHE A 354 -2.17 -7.24 13.89
C PHE A 354 -1.40 -6.43 14.94
N LEU A 355 -2.05 -5.52 15.66
CA LEU A 355 -1.40 -4.68 16.66
C LEU A 355 -1.01 -5.47 17.92
N GLU A 356 -1.91 -6.29 18.46
CA GLU A 356 -1.64 -7.00 19.72
C GLU A 356 -0.49 -8.01 19.58
N PRO A 357 -0.34 -8.78 18.48
CA PRO A 357 0.80 -9.65 18.27
C PRO A 357 2.15 -8.91 18.24
N VAL A 358 2.27 -7.79 17.52
CA VAL A 358 3.56 -7.06 17.42
C VAL A 358 3.95 -6.34 18.73
N LEU A 359 2.99 -6.15 19.64
CA LEU A 359 3.26 -5.59 20.97
C LEU A 359 3.53 -6.67 22.02
N THR A 360 2.78 -7.78 21.98
CA THR A 360 2.71 -8.74 23.10
C THR A 360 3.15 -10.15 22.74
N GLY A 361 3.17 -10.51 21.46
CA GLY A 361 3.37 -11.88 20.98
C GLY A 361 2.11 -12.74 20.96
N GLN A 362 0.93 -12.17 21.24
CA GLN A 362 -0.35 -12.89 21.29
C GLN A 362 -1.44 -12.19 20.48
N TYR A 363 -2.43 -12.95 20.01
CA TYR A 363 -3.67 -12.39 19.45
C TYR A 363 -4.58 -11.84 20.57
N PRO A 364 -5.47 -10.89 20.24
CA PRO A 364 -6.48 -10.40 21.18
C PRO A 364 -7.28 -11.52 21.84
N LYS A 365 -7.65 -11.32 23.10
CA LYS A 365 -8.44 -12.31 23.86
C LYS A 365 -9.74 -12.64 23.14
N SER A 366 -10.48 -11.64 22.68
CA SER A 366 -11.73 -11.81 21.92
C SER A 366 -11.54 -12.73 20.72
N MET A 367 -10.51 -12.52 19.90
CA MET A 367 -10.22 -13.42 18.77
C MET A 367 -9.91 -14.85 19.22
N ARG A 368 -9.14 -15.03 20.30
CA ARG A 368 -8.82 -16.37 20.83
C ARG A 368 -10.03 -17.08 21.41
N ASP A 369 -11.00 -16.34 21.94
CA ASP A 369 -12.22 -16.90 22.51
C ASP A 369 -13.23 -17.28 21.42
N TYR A 370 -13.35 -16.48 20.35
CA TYR A 370 -14.43 -16.63 19.37
C TYR A 370 -14.02 -17.33 18.07
N VAL A 371 -12.76 -17.21 17.63
CA VAL A 371 -12.31 -17.88 16.40
C VAL A 371 -12.06 -19.36 16.70
N PRO A 372 -12.56 -20.30 15.87
CA PRO A 372 -12.25 -21.71 16.04
C PRO A 372 -10.74 -21.96 16.12
N SER A 373 -10.31 -22.75 17.11
CA SER A 373 -8.88 -23.01 17.36
C SER A 373 -8.15 -23.65 16.17
N GLY A 374 -8.88 -24.38 15.31
CA GLY A 374 -8.36 -24.93 14.05
C GLY A 374 -8.08 -23.88 12.96
N ASN A 375 -8.57 -22.66 13.13
CA ASN A 375 -8.42 -21.54 12.20
C ASN A 375 -7.41 -20.49 12.72
N LEU A 376 -7.44 -20.16 14.02
CA LEU A 376 -6.49 -19.22 14.63
C LEU A 376 -5.35 -19.95 15.36
N ALA A 377 -4.37 -20.44 14.60
CA ALA A 377 -3.22 -21.14 15.15
C ALA A 377 -2.37 -20.23 16.05
N ALA A 378 -2.14 -20.65 17.29
CA ALA A 378 -1.27 -19.94 18.23
C ALA A 378 0.17 -19.81 17.69
N PHE A 379 0.89 -18.82 18.21
CA PHE A 379 2.33 -18.71 18.02
C PHE A 379 3.04 -19.65 18.98
N SER A 380 4.08 -20.34 18.48
CA SER A 380 5.05 -21.00 19.35
C SER A 380 5.79 -19.97 20.21
N ASP A 381 6.42 -20.40 21.31
CA ASP A 381 7.18 -19.49 22.19
C ASP A 381 8.25 -18.69 21.45
N GLY A 382 8.93 -19.33 20.49
CA GLY A 382 9.93 -18.67 19.63
C GLY A 382 9.32 -17.60 18.72
N GLU A 383 8.17 -17.90 18.10
CA GLU A 383 7.45 -16.95 17.24
C GLU A 383 6.89 -15.78 18.06
N ALA A 384 6.27 -16.05 19.20
CA ALA A 384 5.75 -15.04 20.11
C ALA A 384 6.86 -14.09 20.61
N LYS A 385 8.04 -14.65 20.95
CA LYS A 385 9.22 -13.86 21.34
C LYS A 385 9.74 -12.97 20.22
N MET A 386 9.67 -13.42 18.96
CA MET A 386 10.08 -12.62 17.80
C MET A 386 9.10 -11.48 17.49
N LEU A 387 7.80 -11.70 17.74
CA LEU A 387 6.74 -10.72 17.52
C LEU A 387 6.68 -9.64 18.62
N LYS A 388 6.86 -10.02 19.88
CA LYS A 388 6.75 -9.11 21.01
C LYS A 388 7.72 -7.92 20.88
N GLY A 389 7.19 -6.70 20.77
CA GLY A 389 7.97 -5.47 20.63
C GLY A 389 8.69 -5.35 19.28
N SER A 390 8.14 -5.94 18.22
CA SER A 390 8.75 -5.95 16.88
C SER A 390 8.52 -4.66 16.07
N ILE A 391 8.20 -3.53 16.72
CA ILE A 391 8.02 -2.23 16.08
C ILE A 391 8.74 -1.11 16.85
N ASP A 392 9.37 -0.19 16.12
CA ASP A 392 9.95 1.05 16.65
C ASP A 392 8.98 2.25 16.53
N PHE A 393 7.96 2.11 15.69
CA PHE A 393 6.85 3.05 15.50
C PHE A 393 5.63 2.30 14.91
N LEU A 394 4.44 2.88 15.10
CA LEU A 394 3.17 2.39 14.58
C LEU A 394 2.63 3.34 13.50
N GLY A 395 2.33 2.82 12.31
CA GLY A 395 1.56 3.51 11.29
C GLY A 395 0.07 3.16 11.42
N LEU A 396 -0.81 4.15 11.35
CA LEU A 396 -2.26 3.96 11.37
C LEU A 396 -2.91 4.58 10.13
N ASN A 397 -3.76 3.81 9.45
CA ASN A 397 -4.56 4.25 8.32
C ASN A 397 -6.03 4.33 8.76
N TYR A 398 -6.61 5.53 8.73
CA TYR A 398 -7.97 5.77 9.23
C TYR A 398 -8.78 6.52 8.18
N TYR A 399 -10.04 6.11 8.00
CA TYR A 399 -10.94 6.70 6.99
C TYR A 399 -12.36 6.93 7.51
N THR A 400 -12.92 5.94 8.20
CA THR A 400 -14.36 5.86 8.49
C THR A 400 -14.68 5.18 9.82
N ALA A 401 -15.97 5.10 10.15
CA ALA A 401 -16.49 4.46 11.34
C ALA A 401 -17.79 3.70 11.05
N PHE A 402 -18.18 2.81 11.98
CA PHE A 402 -19.40 2.02 11.94
C PHE A 402 -20.11 2.04 13.30
N TYR A 403 -21.39 1.69 13.31
CA TYR A 403 -22.04 1.17 14.51
C TYR A 403 -21.83 -0.34 14.60
N ALA A 404 -21.69 -0.86 15.82
CA ALA A 404 -21.53 -2.28 16.10
C ALA A 404 -22.62 -2.77 17.06
N ALA A 405 -23.36 -3.80 16.65
CA ALA A 405 -24.36 -4.47 17.47
C ALA A 405 -23.88 -5.87 17.86
N ASN A 406 -24.16 -6.31 19.09
CA ASN A 406 -23.83 -7.66 19.51
C ASN A 406 -24.71 -8.70 18.79
N ASN A 407 -24.10 -9.72 18.21
CA ASN A 407 -24.82 -10.81 17.54
C ASN A 407 -24.27 -12.17 17.99
N PRO A 408 -24.82 -12.78 19.06
CA PRO A 408 -24.27 -14.02 19.61
C PRO A 408 -24.48 -15.23 18.70
N ASN A 409 -25.46 -15.18 17.79
CA ASN A 409 -25.87 -16.29 16.91
C ASN A 409 -25.88 -15.88 15.43
N PRO A 410 -24.72 -15.54 14.84
CA PRO A 410 -24.66 -15.06 13.47
C PRO A 410 -24.97 -16.20 12.49
N SER A 411 -26.16 -16.17 11.88
CA SER A 411 -26.68 -17.02 10.77
C SER A 411 -26.37 -18.54 10.75
N HIS A 412 -25.82 -19.13 11.81
CA HIS A 412 -25.28 -20.49 11.90
C HIS A 412 -24.21 -20.85 10.85
N LYS A 413 -23.63 -19.85 10.16
CA LYS A 413 -22.54 -20.04 9.19
C LYS A 413 -21.18 -19.86 9.88
N GLN A 414 -20.16 -20.50 9.32
CA GLN A 414 -18.77 -20.29 9.74
C GLN A 414 -18.09 -19.34 8.75
N GLY A 415 -17.34 -18.38 9.27
CA GLY A 415 -16.70 -17.36 8.44
C GLY A 415 -16.12 -16.24 9.30
N TYR A 416 -15.20 -15.46 8.72
CA TYR A 416 -14.52 -14.38 9.44
C TYR A 416 -15.51 -13.32 9.98
N LYS A 417 -16.64 -13.10 9.29
CA LYS A 417 -17.69 -12.17 9.77
C LYS A 417 -18.42 -12.79 10.96
N GLU A 418 -18.80 -14.05 10.86
CA GLU A 418 -19.53 -14.79 11.88
C GLU A 418 -18.68 -15.03 13.14
N ASP A 419 -17.36 -15.24 12.98
CA ASP A 419 -16.42 -15.41 14.09
C ASP A 419 -16.34 -14.17 15.00
N GLN A 420 -16.73 -12.98 14.53
CA GLN A 420 -16.74 -11.75 15.34
C GLN A 420 -17.93 -11.65 16.30
N ARG A 421 -19.02 -12.39 16.02
CA ARG A 421 -20.29 -12.35 16.77
C ARG A 421 -20.84 -10.93 16.93
N LEU A 422 -20.85 -10.16 15.84
CA LEU A 422 -21.37 -8.80 15.80
C LEU A 422 -21.88 -8.47 14.39
N ASP A 423 -22.76 -7.48 14.32
CA ASP A 423 -23.19 -6.85 13.07
C ASP A 423 -22.65 -5.43 13.00
N LEU A 424 -22.17 -5.02 11.82
CA LEU A 424 -21.77 -3.65 11.54
C LEU A 424 -22.83 -2.95 10.70
N SER A 425 -23.13 -1.70 11.04
CA SER A 425 -24.07 -0.85 10.31
C SER A 425 -23.50 0.56 10.12
N TYR A 426 -23.97 1.26 9.08
CA TYR A 426 -23.73 2.70 8.93
C TYR A 426 -24.78 3.52 9.67
N THR A 427 -25.92 2.94 10.04
CA THR A 427 -27.01 3.61 10.75
C THR A 427 -27.14 3.13 12.19
N ASP A 428 -27.65 4.01 13.04
CA ASP A 428 -28.13 3.68 14.39
C ASP A 428 -29.57 3.11 14.35
N PRO A 429 -30.18 2.72 15.49
CA PRO A 429 -31.55 2.21 15.53
C PRO A 429 -32.65 3.17 15.03
N LEU A 430 -32.31 4.46 14.85
CA LEU A 430 -33.21 5.49 14.32
C LEU A 430 -32.92 5.79 12.84
N GLU A 431 -32.18 4.92 12.17
CA GLU A 431 -31.73 5.04 10.78
C GLU A 431 -30.84 6.27 10.51
N LYS A 432 -30.19 6.80 11.56
CA LYS A 432 -29.28 7.93 11.41
C LYS A 432 -27.89 7.43 11.02
N LEU A 433 -27.41 7.87 9.86
CA LEU A 433 -26.04 7.61 9.41
C LEU A 433 -25.01 8.10 10.43
N ILE A 434 -23.94 7.31 10.60
CA ILE A 434 -22.81 7.63 11.48
C ILE A 434 -22.10 8.92 11.06
N GLY A 435 -22.08 9.22 9.76
CA GLY A 435 -21.57 10.45 9.19
C GLY A 435 -21.97 10.60 7.72
N PRO A 436 -21.70 11.75 7.09
CA PRO A 436 -21.96 11.96 5.67
C PRO A 436 -21.20 10.94 4.81
N GLN A 437 -21.86 10.34 3.82
CA GLN A 437 -21.22 9.44 2.85
C GLN A 437 -20.38 10.24 1.85
N ALA A 438 -19.21 9.72 1.50
CA ALA A 438 -18.32 10.27 0.48
C ALA A 438 -18.61 9.71 -0.93
N GLY A 439 -17.61 9.74 -1.82
CA GLY A 439 -17.72 9.17 -3.16
C GLY A 439 -18.01 7.67 -3.16
N SER A 440 -17.37 6.95 -2.23
CA SER A 440 -17.54 5.51 -2.02
C SER A 440 -18.62 5.20 -0.99
N GLU A 441 -19.40 4.14 -1.25
CA GLU A 441 -20.45 3.67 -0.32
C GLU A 441 -19.91 3.24 1.04
N TRP A 442 -18.66 2.78 1.11
CA TRP A 442 -18.06 2.31 2.36
C TRP A 442 -17.53 3.44 3.25
N LEU A 443 -17.35 4.65 2.73
CA LEU A 443 -16.67 5.73 3.43
C LEU A 443 -17.68 6.77 3.93
N HIS A 444 -17.95 6.69 5.24
CA HIS A 444 -18.74 7.70 5.97
C HIS A 444 -17.80 8.55 6.84
N VAL A 445 -17.92 9.87 6.72
CA VAL A 445 -17.00 10.83 7.33
C VAL A 445 -17.28 11.00 8.82
N TYR A 446 -16.38 10.49 9.67
CA TYR A 446 -16.52 10.50 11.13
C TYR A 446 -15.21 10.91 11.84
N PRO A 447 -14.90 12.20 11.99
CA PRO A 447 -13.64 12.66 12.55
C PRO A 447 -13.49 12.40 14.06
N GLU A 448 -14.58 12.32 14.81
CA GLU A 448 -14.62 11.95 16.24
C GLU A 448 -13.90 10.62 16.51
N GLY A 449 -14.00 9.69 15.54
CA GLY A 449 -13.38 8.38 15.63
C GLY A 449 -11.86 8.45 15.78
N PHE A 450 -11.18 9.50 15.29
CA PHE A 450 -9.74 9.66 15.51
C PHE A 450 -9.39 9.80 17.00
N TYR A 451 -10.10 10.67 17.71
CA TYR A 451 -9.91 10.87 19.14
C TYR A 451 -10.28 9.60 19.91
N ASN A 452 -11.45 9.05 19.62
CA ASN A 452 -11.95 7.87 20.32
C ASN A 452 -11.01 6.67 20.14
N MET A 453 -10.55 6.43 18.93
CA MET A 453 -9.61 5.36 18.62
C MET A 453 -8.28 5.51 19.36
N LEU A 454 -7.65 6.68 19.28
CA LEU A 454 -6.35 6.91 19.90
C LEU A 454 -6.43 6.84 21.42
N ILE A 455 -7.45 7.45 22.01
CA ILE A 455 -7.58 7.59 23.47
C ILE A 455 -8.25 6.37 24.09
N LYS A 456 -9.45 6.00 23.61
CA LYS A 456 -10.29 4.98 24.24
C LYS A 456 -9.88 3.55 23.87
N TYR A 457 -9.25 3.32 22.72
CA TYR A 457 -8.77 2.00 22.34
C TYR A 457 -7.25 1.88 22.48
N VAL A 458 -6.47 2.62 21.70
CA VAL A 458 -5.01 2.45 21.63
C VAL A 458 -4.34 2.75 22.98
N ASN A 459 -4.50 3.96 23.50
CA ASN A 459 -3.88 4.38 24.76
C ASN A 459 -4.45 3.62 25.96
N HIS A 460 -5.77 3.42 26.02
CA HIS A 460 -6.40 2.71 27.13
C HIS A 460 -5.95 1.25 27.24
N LYS A 461 -5.93 0.51 26.13
CA LYS A 461 -5.65 -0.93 26.10
C LYS A 461 -4.14 -1.23 26.15
N TYR A 462 -3.33 -0.48 25.43
CA TYR A 462 -1.91 -0.81 25.24
C TYR A 462 -0.95 0.09 26.02
N LYS A 463 -1.41 1.24 26.52
CA LYS A 463 -0.69 2.14 27.44
C LYS A 463 0.77 2.40 27.01
N ASP A 464 1.73 2.07 27.88
CA ASP A 464 3.17 2.28 27.75
C ASP A 464 3.83 1.40 26.68
N LYS A 465 3.11 0.43 26.10
CA LYS A 465 3.64 -0.45 25.05
C LYS A 465 3.62 0.20 23.66
N ILE A 466 2.87 1.29 23.48
CA ILE A 466 2.70 1.92 22.17
C ILE A 466 3.89 2.85 21.86
N PRO A 467 4.64 2.60 20.76
CA PRO A 467 5.71 3.49 20.34
C PRO A 467 5.15 4.77 19.71
N ALA A 468 6.01 5.58 19.09
CA ALA A 468 5.56 6.72 18.30
C ALA A 468 4.54 6.32 17.22
N ILE A 469 3.46 7.07 17.10
CA ILE A 469 2.40 6.84 16.11
C ILE A 469 2.59 7.80 14.93
N TYR A 470 2.38 7.33 13.72
CA TYR A 470 2.21 8.15 12.52
C TYR A 470 0.86 7.81 11.91
N ILE A 471 0.04 8.81 11.60
CA ILE A 471 -1.13 8.60 10.75
C ILE A 471 -0.59 8.47 9.33
N THR A 472 -0.48 7.25 8.82
CA THR A 472 0.22 6.95 7.57
C THR A 472 -0.66 7.06 6.34
N GLU A 473 -1.99 7.04 6.53
CA GLU A 473 -3.01 7.34 5.53
C GLU A 473 -4.26 7.92 6.22
N ASN A 474 -4.79 9.00 5.65
CA ASN A 474 -6.10 9.56 5.98
C ASN A 474 -6.57 10.41 4.80
N GLY A 475 -7.84 10.30 4.42
CA GLY A 475 -8.40 11.06 3.31
C GLY A 475 -9.82 10.64 2.96
N VAL A 476 -10.36 11.24 1.91
CA VAL A 476 -11.72 11.00 1.44
C VAL A 476 -11.76 11.06 -0.07
N ASP A 477 -12.61 10.24 -0.67
CA ASP A 477 -12.78 10.17 -2.11
C ASP A 477 -14.00 10.92 -2.62
N GLU A 478 -13.91 11.29 -3.89
CA GLU A 478 -15.03 11.81 -4.67
C GLU A 478 -15.27 10.90 -5.86
N LYS A 479 -16.52 10.81 -6.31
CA LYS A 479 -16.85 10.10 -7.54
C LYS A 479 -16.15 10.77 -8.72
N ASN A 480 -15.60 9.98 -9.63
CA ASN A 480 -15.06 10.46 -10.88
C ASN A 480 -16.21 10.78 -11.84
N ASP A 481 -16.75 11.99 -11.72
CA ASP A 481 -17.77 12.49 -12.62
C ASP A 481 -17.14 13.02 -13.92
N LYS A 482 -17.35 12.27 -15.01
CA LYS A 482 -16.82 12.60 -16.34
C LYS A 482 -17.55 13.78 -17.01
N THR A 483 -18.66 14.26 -16.43
CA THR A 483 -19.39 15.42 -16.95
C THR A 483 -18.76 16.75 -16.52
N LEU A 484 -17.92 16.73 -15.47
CA LEU A 484 -17.24 17.91 -14.95
C LEU A 484 -16.01 18.26 -15.79
N THR A 485 -15.78 19.56 -15.96
CA THR A 485 -14.48 20.07 -16.43
C THR A 485 -13.40 19.81 -15.38
N ALA A 486 -12.11 19.82 -15.79
CA ALA A 486 -11.00 19.68 -14.85
C ALA A 486 -11.04 20.72 -13.72
N LYS A 487 -11.51 21.95 -14.00
CA LYS A 487 -11.65 23.02 -13.00
C LYS A 487 -12.73 22.69 -11.98
N GLU A 488 -13.90 22.21 -12.42
CA GLU A 488 -14.99 21.82 -11.54
C GLU A 488 -14.63 20.58 -10.70
N ALA A 489 -13.96 19.60 -11.30
CA ALA A 489 -13.46 18.42 -10.59
C ALA A 489 -12.35 18.74 -9.57
N CYS A 490 -11.74 19.92 -9.64
CA CYS A 490 -10.78 20.41 -8.65
C CYS A 490 -11.42 21.11 -7.45
N ALA A 491 -12.73 21.42 -7.49
CA ALA A 491 -13.45 22.11 -6.42
C ALA A 491 -13.91 21.13 -5.32
N ASP A 492 -12.96 20.59 -4.55
CA ASP A 492 -13.16 19.46 -3.63
C ASP A 492 -13.39 19.86 -2.16
N SER A 493 -14.40 20.70 -1.93
CA SER A 493 -14.71 21.25 -0.59
C SER A 493 -14.93 20.21 0.50
N MET A 494 -15.46 19.03 0.16
CA MET A 494 -15.63 17.91 1.11
C MET A 494 -14.28 17.40 1.61
N ARG A 495 -13.27 17.30 0.73
CA ARG A 495 -11.92 16.84 1.10
C ARG A 495 -11.22 17.84 2.00
N GLU A 496 -11.35 19.13 1.69
CA GLU A 496 -10.85 20.20 2.57
C GLU A 496 -11.48 20.12 3.97
N ASP A 497 -12.81 20.07 4.07
CA ASP A 497 -13.53 19.97 5.35
C ASP A 497 -13.17 18.68 6.13
N TYR A 498 -13.06 17.55 5.41
CA TYR A 498 -12.63 16.27 5.98
C TYR A 498 -11.30 16.42 6.71
N HIS A 499 -10.27 16.94 6.02
CA HIS A 499 -8.93 17.07 6.60
C HIS A 499 -8.90 18.05 7.77
N LYS A 500 -9.60 19.19 7.68
CA LYS A 500 -9.72 20.16 8.78
C LYS A 500 -10.23 19.48 10.05
N ARG A 501 -11.40 18.83 9.98
CA ARG A 501 -12.01 18.18 11.14
C ARG A 501 -11.18 17.02 11.69
N HIS A 502 -10.59 16.21 10.82
CA HIS A 502 -9.73 15.11 11.26
C HIS A 502 -8.47 15.60 11.97
N LEU A 503 -7.84 16.66 11.49
CA LEU A 503 -6.69 17.28 12.15
C LEU A 503 -7.06 17.96 13.47
N GLU A 504 -8.26 18.53 13.59
CA GLU A 504 -8.78 19.06 14.87
C GLU A 504 -8.91 17.95 15.92
N TYR A 505 -9.52 16.81 15.57
CA TYR A 505 -9.67 15.68 16.48
C TYR A 505 -8.34 14.98 16.79
N LEU A 506 -7.42 14.93 15.83
CA LEU A 506 -6.06 14.46 16.05
C LEU A 506 -5.34 15.35 17.07
N LEU A 507 -5.42 16.67 16.90
CA LEU A 507 -4.84 17.63 17.82
C LEU A 507 -5.46 17.53 19.22
N LYS A 508 -6.79 17.31 19.29
CA LYS A 508 -7.50 17.05 20.54
C LYS A 508 -6.95 15.80 21.24
N ALA A 509 -6.66 14.71 20.51
CA ALA A 509 -6.09 13.49 21.08
C ALA A 509 -4.64 13.69 21.55
N MET A 510 -3.84 14.43 20.77
CA MET A 510 -2.46 14.77 21.14
C MET A 510 -2.37 15.67 22.37
N LYS A 511 -3.42 16.47 22.63
CA LYS A 511 -3.53 17.39 23.78
C LYS A 511 -4.43 16.84 24.90
N ASP A 512 -4.79 15.56 24.86
CA ASP A 512 -5.59 14.96 25.91
C ASP A 512 -4.89 15.09 27.27
N LYS A 513 -5.62 15.54 28.30
CA LYS A 513 -5.03 15.90 29.59
C LYS A 513 -4.66 14.69 30.44
N GLN A 514 -5.27 13.53 30.20
CA GLN A 514 -5.03 12.32 30.98
C GLN A 514 -3.93 11.48 30.34
N VAL A 515 -4.12 11.12 29.06
CA VAL A 515 -3.17 10.28 28.34
C VAL A 515 -3.00 10.80 26.91
N PRO A 516 -2.07 11.76 26.68
CA PRO A 516 -1.80 12.31 25.36
C PRO A 516 -1.46 11.22 24.34
N ALA A 517 -2.05 11.30 23.14
CA ALA A 517 -1.67 10.42 22.04
C ALA A 517 -0.26 10.78 21.51
N ASN A 518 0.65 9.80 21.45
CA ASN A 518 2.03 9.99 21.01
C ASN A 518 2.17 10.03 19.47
N VAL A 519 1.43 10.94 18.81
CA VAL A 519 1.43 11.07 17.35
C VAL A 519 2.53 12.02 16.89
N LYS A 520 3.31 11.60 15.90
CA LYS A 520 4.49 12.28 15.37
C LYS A 520 4.39 12.68 13.91
N GLY A 521 3.31 12.31 13.23
CA GLY A 521 3.06 12.81 11.89
C GLY A 521 1.72 12.40 11.31
N TYR A 522 1.39 13.05 10.21
CA TYR A 522 0.14 12.90 9.47
C TYR A 522 0.42 12.89 7.97
N PHE A 523 -0.01 11.82 7.30
CA PHE A 523 0.17 11.60 5.87
C PHE A 523 -1.18 11.57 5.17
N VAL A 524 -1.34 12.46 4.19
CA VAL A 524 -2.55 12.51 3.36
C VAL A 524 -2.54 11.32 2.39
N TRP A 525 -3.65 10.57 2.39
CA TRP A 525 -4.00 9.66 1.29
C TRP A 525 -5.02 10.37 0.38
N SER A 526 -4.63 10.85 -0.79
CA SER A 526 -3.31 10.65 -1.42
C SER A 526 -2.78 11.92 -2.08
N TRP A 527 -1.50 11.91 -2.48
CA TRP A 527 -0.92 13.01 -3.25
C TRP A 527 -1.73 13.31 -4.52
N CYS A 528 -2.01 12.30 -5.33
CA CYS A 528 -2.71 12.47 -6.60
C CYS A 528 -3.71 11.34 -6.83
N ASP A 529 -4.70 11.61 -7.68
CA ASP A 529 -5.63 10.59 -8.11
C ASP A 529 -4.85 9.41 -8.70
N ASN A 530 -5.25 8.19 -8.33
CA ASN A 530 -4.53 6.99 -8.67
C ASN A 530 -5.49 5.80 -8.86
N PHE A 531 -4.96 4.58 -8.97
CA PHE A 531 -5.75 3.36 -9.15
C PHE A 531 -6.23 2.82 -7.80
N GLU A 532 -7.53 2.88 -7.56
CA GLU A 532 -8.18 2.54 -6.29
C GLU A 532 -8.73 1.11 -6.31
N TRP A 533 -7.84 0.15 -6.54
CA TRP A 533 -8.10 -1.29 -6.43
C TRP A 533 -9.34 -1.75 -7.24
N ALA A 534 -10.33 -2.37 -6.59
CA ALA A 534 -11.54 -2.86 -7.23
C ALA A 534 -12.40 -1.74 -7.86
N ALA A 535 -12.28 -0.50 -7.39
CA ALA A 535 -12.96 0.66 -7.97
C ALA A 535 -12.24 1.20 -9.23
N GLY A 536 -11.00 0.79 -9.48
CA GLY A 536 -10.21 1.30 -10.60
C GLY A 536 -10.03 2.80 -10.53
N TYR A 537 -10.54 3.54 -11.51
CA TYR A 537 -10.45 5.01 -11.58
C TYR A 537 -11.82 5.69 -11.42
N THR A 538 -12.83 5.00 -10.86
CA THR A 538 -14.18 5.55 -10.69
C THR A 538 -14.32 6.48 -9.49
N VAL A 539 -13.31 6.50 -8.61
CA VAL A 539 -13.21 7.39 -7.46
C VAL A 539 -11.83 8.04 -7.40
N ARG A 540 -11.73 9.18 -6.72
CA ARG A 540 -10.54 10.05 -6.71
C ARG A 540 -10.20 10.46 -5.28
N PHE A 541 -9.03 10.05 -4.77
CA PHE A 541 -8.54 10.39 -3.41
C PHE A 541 -7.51 11.53 -3.38
N GLY A 542 -6.99 11.97 -4.54
CA GLY A 542 -5.82 12.82 -4.59
C GLY A 542 -6.06 14.27 -4.19
N LEU A 543 -5.07 14.90 -3.57
CA LEU A 543 -4.96 16.37 -3.50
C LEU A 543 -4.72 16.99 -4.88
N ILE A 544 -4.07 16.24 -5.78
CA ILE A 544 -3.80 16.64 -7.15
C ILE A 544 -4.70 15.84 -8.09
N TYR A 545 -5.53 16.55 -8.84
CA TYR A 545 -6.32 15.96 -9.92
C TYR A 545 -5.39 15.47 -11.04
N VAL A 546 -5.65 14.25 -11.51
CA VAL A 546 -4.96 13.66 -12.66
C VAL A 546 -5.94 13.57 -13.83
N ASP A 547 -5.61 14.31 -14.89
CA ASP A 547 -6.32 14.27 -16.16
C ASP A 547 -5.86 13.06 -16.97
N TYR A 548 -6.58 11.94 -16.83
CA TYR A 548 -6.23 10.67 -17.48
C TYR A 548 -6.28 10.75 -19.01
N GLU A 549 -7.09 11.66 -19.57
CA GLU A 549 -7.27 11.84 -21.01
C GLU A 549 -6.18 12.77 -21.60
N ASN A 550 -5.68 13.71 -20.80
CA ASN A 550 -4.65 14.67 -21.23
C ASN A 550 -3.28 14.36 -20.65
N HIS A 551 -2.68 13.23 -21.08
CA HIS A 551 -1.32 12.83 -20.72
C HIS A 551 -1.03 12.82 -19.21
N GLN A 552 -2.04 12.53 -18.38
CA GLN A 552 -1.94 12.57 -16.92
C GLN A 552 -1.53 13.95 -16.39
N LYS A 553 -1.98 15.04 -17.00
CA LYS A 553 -1.64 16.38 -16.49
C LYS A 553 -2.16 16.56 -15.06
N ARG A 554 -1.34 17.22 -14.23
CA ARG A 554 -1.59 17.46 -12.81
C ARG A 554 -2.22 18.83 -12.59
N TYR A 555 -3.29 18.89 -11.81
CA TYR A 555 -3.95 20.13 -11.38
C TYR A 555 -4.18 20.11 -9.86
N PRO A 556 -3.66 21.08 -9.10
CA PRO A 556 -3.95 21.17 -7.67
C PRO A 556 -5.44 21.41 -7.42
N LYS A 557 -6.06 20.62 -6.55
CA LYS A 557 -7.43 20.83 -6.08
C LYS A 557 -7.49 21.89 -4.97
N ASP A 558 -8.68 22.32 -4.58
CA ASP A 558 -8.89 23.29 -3.50
C ASP A 558 -8.28 22.81 -2.17
N SER A 559 -8.43 21.52 -1.85
CA SER A 559 -7.80 20.88 -0.69
C SER A 559 -6.27 20.95 -0.72
N ALA A 560 -5.66 20.83 -1.90
CA ALA A 560 -4.22 21.01 -2.10
C ALA A 560 -3.80 22.45 -1.79
N ILE A 561 -4.55 23.43 -2.30
CA ILE A 561 -4.31 24.86 -2.05
C ILE A 561 -4.47 25.16 -0.55
N TRP A 562 -5.48 24.58 0.10
CA TRP A 562 -5.68 24.69 1.54
C TRP A 562 -4.49 24.11 2.32
N PHE A 563 -4.03 22.90 2.01
CA PHE A 563 -2.87 22.30 2.67
C PHE A 563 -1.61 23.18 2.51
N ALA A 564 -1.39 23.73 1.32
CA ALA A 564 -0.27 24.64 1.09
C ALA A 564 -0.32 25.87 2.03
N LYS A 565 -1.50 26.46 2.22
CA LYS A 565 -1.72 27.56 3.18
C LYS A 565 -1.52 27.10 4.62
N PHE A 566 -2.13 25.97 4.99
CA PHE A 566 -2.06 25.38 6.33
C PHE A 566 -0.61 25.10 6.76
N LEU A 567 0.22 24.60 5.84
CA LEU A 567 1.65 24.31 6.03
C LEU A 567 2.55 25.55 5.92
N GLY A 568 1.97 26.74 5.66
CA GLY A 568 2.70 28.00 5.62
C GLY A 568 3.45 28.27 4.30
N SER A 569 3.11 27.58 3.21
CA SER A 569 3.67 27.85 1.90
C SER A 569 3.23 29.21 1.37
N LYS A 570 4.22 30.05 1.02
CA LYS A 570 4.03 31.36 0.39
C LYS A 570 4.04 31.32 -1.14
N LYS A 571 4.40 30.19 -1.75
CA LYS A 571 4.68 30.08 -3.20
C LYS A 571 3.43 29.89 -4.06
N LEU A 572 2.45 29.09 -3.61
CA LEU A 572 1.20 28.83 -4.37
C LEU A 572 0.18 29.98 -4.28
N LEU A 573 0.35 30.92 -3.35
CA LEU A 573 -0.52 32.07 -3.19
C LEU A 573 -0.37 33.14 -4.29
N ARG A 574 0.64 33.02 -5.18
CA ARG A 574 0.97 34.02 -6.22
C ARG A 574 0.60 33.57 -7.64
N ALA A 575 0.00 32.39 -7.81
CA ALA A 575 -0.34 31.82 -9.13
C ALA A 575 -1.84 31.91 -9.48
N ASN A 576 -2.63 32.60 -8.66
CA ASN A 576 -4.05 32.88 -8.91
C ASN A 576 -4.26 34.33 -9.32
#